data_AF-A0A364NQS5-F1
#
_entry.id   AF-A0A364NQS5-F1
#
_cell.length_a   1.000
_cell.length_b   1.000
_cell.length_c   1.000
_cell.angle_alpha   90.00
_cell.angle_beta   90.00
_cell.angle_gamma   90.00
#
_symmetry.space_group_name_H-M   'P 1'
#
loop_
_entity.id
_entity.type
_entity.pdbx_description
1 polymer ?
#
loop_
_entity_poly.entity_id
_entity_poly.type
_entity_poly.pdbx_seq_one_letter_code
_entity_poly.pdbx_strand_id
1 'polypeptide(L)'
;MSKSTVLNHLRNRVIDGKEHKIRNLVFFCHGTPGTIAWNYPERPDIDLEPDDFIGLPSNIFSLGGRIFSYACQTARQGFGQSLADHFDVSVRAFYRRSFYELCLRDPSDSDRIATILREHRETQEGQKIDIPPDHEAFPHPGLGTNIPFTRGRAEGTRNYALWRKGGAIGLPITGNTPAEQPWGFIELQSQEE
;
A
#
# COMPACT_ATOMS: atom_id res chain seq x y z
N MET A 1 -12.57 -2.76 10.33
CA MET A 1 -12.68 -1.59 9.44
C MET A 1 -13.58 -1.97 8.27
N SER A 2 -14.38 -1.06 7.71
CA SER A 2 -15.22 -1.35 6.53
C SER A 2 -14.72 -0.57 5.29
N LYS A 3 -15.18 -0.98 4.10
CA LYS A 3 -15.03 -0.20 2.85
C LYS A 3 -15.45 1.26 3.04
N SER A 4 -16.63 1.49 3.64
CA SER A 4 -17.14 2.84 3.89
C SER A 4 -16.24 3.66 4.82
N THR A 5 -15.60 3.04 5.82
CA THR A 5 -14.62 3.73 6.68
C THR A 5 -13.43 4.24 5.86
N VAL A 6 -12.88 3.41 4.96
CA VAL A 6 -11.74 3.80 4.12
C VAL A 6 -12.10 4.98 3.21
N LEU A 7 -13.23 4.88 2.50
CA LEU A 7 -13.70 5.95 1.62
C LEU A 7 -14.02 7.24 2.37
N ASN A 8 -14.58 7.13 3.57
CA ASN A 8 -14.84 8.30 4.41
C ASN A 8 -13.54 8.97 4.89
N HIS A 9 -12.48 8.22 5.17
CA HIS A 9 -11.17 8.83 5.47
C HIS A 9 -10.58 9.56 4.27
N LEU A 10 -10.70 8.99 3.06
CA LEU A 10 -10.25 9.67 1.84
C LEU A 10 -11.09 10.91 1.55
N ARG A 11 -12.40 10.88 1.84
CA ARG A 11 -13.31 12.02 1.65
C ARG A 11 -13.08 13.12 2.68
N ASN A 12 -12.99 12.76 3.96
CA ASN A 12 -12.95 13.67 5.10
C ASN A 12 -11.52 13.82 5.60
N ARG A 13 -10.77 14.71 4.94
CA ARG A 13 -9.35 14.96 5.23
C ARG A 13 -9.17 16.16 6.16
N VAL A 14 -10.05 16.30 7.15
CA VAL A 14 -9.99 17.39 8.11
C VAL A 14 -9.14 16.96 9.29
N ILE A 15 -8.03 17.64 9.51
CA ILE A 15 -7.13 17.44 10.67
C ILE A 15 -7.02 18.80 11.36
N ASP A 16 -7.35 18.84 12.65
CA ASP A 16 -7.37 20.06 13.47
C ASP A 16 -8.21 21.20 12.85
N GLY A 17 -9.39 20.85 12.33
CA GLY A 17 -10.33 21.80 11.73
C GLY A 17 -9.95 22.31 10.34
N LYS A 18 -8.82 21.86 9.78
CA LYS A 18 -8.35 22.25 8.44
C LYS A 18 -8.45 21.09 7.47
N GLU A 19 -9.03 21.32 6.30
CA GLU A 19 -9.00 20.35 5.21
C GLU A 19 -7.59 20.30 4.58
N HIS A 20 -7.06 19.08 4.42
CA HIS A 20 -5.79 18.83 3.76
C HIS A 20 -5.99 18.15 2.41
N LYS A 21 -5.20 18.56 1.42
CA LYS A 21 -5.15 17.90 0.11
C LYS A 21 -4.13 16.77 0.12
N ILE A 22 -4.42 15.72 -0.65
CA ILE A 22 -3.52 14.58 -0.79
C ILE A 22 -2.39 14.95 -1.74
N ARG A 23 -1.15 14.86 -1.28
CA ARG A 23 0.03 14.96 -2.15
C ARG A 23 0.40 13.61 -2.74
N ASN A 24 0.46 12.57 -1.91
CA ASN A 24 0.76 11.21 -2.34
C ASN A 24 -0.23 10.26 -1.66
N LEU A 25 -0.94 9.46 -2.45
CA LEU A 25 -1.69 8.32 -1.96
C LEU A 25 -0.93 7.05 -2.31
N VAL A 26 -0.78 6.15 -1.33
CA VAL A 26 -0.04 4.91 -1.53
C VAL A 26 -0.88 3.72 -1.13
N PHE A 27 -1.06 2.77 -2.05
CA PHE A 27 -1.72 1.48 -1.76
C PHE A 27 -0.68 0.41 -1.48
N PHE A 28 -0.56 0.01 -0.22
CA PHE A 28 0.29 -1.08 0.24
C PHE A 28 -0.56 -2.30 0.62
N CYS A 29 -1.10 -2.98 -0.37
CA CYS A 29 -1.99 -4.13 -0.16
C CYS A 29 -2.00 -5.07 -1.36
N HIS A 30 -2.89 -6.06 -1.35
CA HIS A 30 -3.11 -6.92 -2.49
C HIS A 30 -3.94 -6.23 -3.56
N GLY A 31 -3.86 -6.76 -4.78
CA GLY A 31 -4.68 -6.33 -5.90
C GLY A 31 -5.02 -7.51 -6.80
N THR A 32 -6.21 -7.45 -7.38
CA THR A 32 -6.70 -8.32 -8.44
C THR A 32 -7.07 -7.44 -9.64
N PRO A 33 -7.26 -8.01 -10.84
CA PRO A 33 -7.80 -7.24 -11.95
C PRO A 33 -9.07 -6.49 -11.52
N GLY A 34 -9.07 -5.15 -11.67
CA GLY A 34 -10.21 -4.31 -11.35
C GLY A 34 -10.40 -3.97 -9.86
N THR A 35 -9.51 -4.39 -8.96
CA THR A 35 -9.75 -4.21 -7.50
C THR A 35 -8.47 -4.02 -6.70
N ILE A 36 -8.53 -3.09 -5.74
CA ILE A 36 -7.57 -2.99 -4.63
C ILE A 36 -8.13 -3.80 -3.45
N ALA A 37 -7.53 -4.96 -3.18
CA ALA A 37 -7.97 -5.88 -2.14
C ALA A 37 -7.25 -5.54 -0.82
N TRP A 38 -7.81 -4.60 -0.07
CA TRP A 38 -7.16 -3.98 1.09
C TRP A 38 -6.99 -4.95 2.27
N ASN A 39 -8.02 -5.77 2.56
CA ASN A 39 -8.01 -6.67 3.72
C ASN A 39 -7.71 -8.14 3.37
N TYR A 40 -7.30 -8.44 2.14
CA TYR A 40 -7.04 -9.82 1.72
C TYR A 40 -5.89 -10.47 2.51
N PRO A 41 -5.97 -11.77 2.87
CA PRO A 41 -7.09 -12.70 2.69
C PRO A 41 -8.08 -12.71 3.88
N GLU A 42 -7.96 -11.76 4.81
CA GLU A 42 -8.73 -11.68 6.04
C GLU A 42 -10.15 -11.13 5.82
N ARG A 43 -11.03 -11.39 6.78
CA ARG A 43 -12.44 -10.98 6.71
C ARG A 43 -12.75 -9.78 7.62
N PRO A 44 -13.69 -8.91 7.24
CA PRO A 44 -14.45 -8.89 5.98
C PRO A 44 -13.56 -8.51 4.79
N ASP A 45 -13.93 -8.95 3.58
CA ASP A 45 -13.22 -8.50 2.37
C ASP A 45 -13.46 -6.97 2.22
N ILE A 46 -12.38 -6.23 1.97
CA ILE A 46 -12.43 -4.80 1.71
C ILE A 46 -11.81 -4.57 0.34
N ASP A 47 -12.67 -4.71 -0.66
CA ASP A 47 -12.32 -4.64 -2.07
C ASP A 47 -12.74 -3.29 -2.63
N LEU A 48 -11.78 -2.42 -2.95
CA LEU A 48 -12.05 -1.11 -3.52
C LEU A 48 -12.02 -1.20 -5.05
N GLU A 49 -13.12 -0.79 -5.67
CA GLU A 49 -13.36 -0.82 -7.12
C GLU A 49 -13.26 0.61 -7.71
N PRO A 50 -13.13 0.80 -9.04
CA PRO A 50 -13.04 2.14 -9.63
C PRO A 50 -14.18 3.07 -9.21
N ASP A 51 -15.41 2.55 -9.18
CA ASP A 51 -16.61 3.33 -8.82
C ASP A 51 -16.58 3.84 -7.37
N ASP A 52 -15.91 3.11 -6.47
CA ASP A 52 -15.71 3.54 -5.08
C ASP A 52 -14.87 4.84 -5.03
N PHE A 53 -13.89 4.96 -5.92
CA PHE A 53 -13.04 6.16 -6.03
C PHE A 53 -13.68 7.27 -6.84
N ILE A 54 -14.40 6.94 -7.91
CA ILE A 54 -15.15 7.92 -8.73
C ILE A 54 -16.25 8.58 -7.87
N GLY A 55 -16.79 7.88 -6.87
CA GLY A 55 -17.69 8.45 -5.86
C GLY A 55 -17.03 9.44 -4.87
N LEU A 56 -15.71 9.61 -4.89
CA LEU A 56 -15.01 10.65 -4.13
C LEU A 56 -14.96 11.96 -4.94
N PRO A 57 -14.84 13.13 -4.29
CA PRO A 57 -14.60 14.38 -5.01
C PRO A 57 -13.33 14.26 -5.89
N SER A 58 -13.32 14.84 -7.09
CA SER A 58 -12.15 14.82 -7.98
C SER A 58 -11.00 15.68 -7.43
N ASN A 59 -11.32 16.75 -6.71
CA ASN A 59 -10.36 17.75 -6.23
C ASN A 59 -9.69 17.40 -4.89
N ILE A 60 -9.56 16.13 -4.52
CA ILE A 60 -8.97 15.73 -3.21
C ILE A 60 -7.45 15.82 -3.19
N PHE A 61 -6.80 15.83 -4.35
CA PHE A 61 -5.36 15.95 -4.49
C PHE A 61 -4.90 17.42 -4.57
N SER A 62 -3.66 17.67 -4.15
CA SER A 62 -2.99 18.95 -4.41
C SER A 62 -2.48 19.00 -5.85
N LEU A 63 -2.15 20.19 -6.36
CA LEU A 63 -1.46 20.32 -7.64
C LEU A 63 -0.20 19.42 -7.68
N GLY A 64 -0.08 18.60 -8.72
CA GLY A 64 1.01 17.63 -8.86
C GLY A 64 0.89 16.40 -7.94
N GLY A 65 -0.30 16.14 -7.42
CA GLY A 65 -0.61 14.95 -6.62
C GLY A 65 -0.35 13.65 -7.38
N ARG A 66 -0.06 12.57 -6.67
CA ARG A 66 0.29 11.28 -7.26
C ARG A 66 -0.30 10.10 -6.50
N ILE A 67 -0.59 9.02 -7.23
CA ILE A 67 -0.97 7.73 -6.66
C ILE A 67 0.12 6.72 -6.96
N PHE A 68 0.55 5.99 -5.94
CA PHE A 68 1.48 4.86 -6.07
C PHE A 68 0.76 3.59 -5.61
N SER A 69 0.46 2.69 -6.55
CA SER A 69 -0.13 1.40 -6.23
C SER A 69 0.91 0.30 -6.23
N TYR A 70 1.14 -0.29 -5.05
CA TYR A 70 1.93 -1.51 -4.88
C TYR A 70 1.07 -2.76 -5.02
N ALA A 71 -0.25 -2.58 -5.10
CA ALA A 71 -1.20 -3.65 -5.36
C ALA A 71 -1.00 -4.23 -6.77
N CYS A 72 -1.11 -5.55 -6.86
CA CYS A 72 -0.94 -6.26 -8.11
C CYS A 72 -2.02 -5.85 -9.11
N GLN A 73 -1.66 -5.75 -10.40
CA GLN A 73 -2.61 -5.62 -11.51
C GLN A 73 -3.53 -4.38 -11.50
N THR A 74 -3.24 -3.35 -10.70
CA THR A 74 -3.98 -2.07 -10.69
C THR A 74 -4.03 -1.37 -12.05
N ALA A 75 -3.03 -1.57 -12.93
CA ALA A 75 -3.06 -1.00 -14.28
C ALA A 75 -3.86 -1.84 -15.29
N ARG A 76 -4.41 -3.00 -14.90
CA ARG A 76 -5.28 -3.80 -15.79
C ARG A 76 -6.72 -3.28 -15.72
N GLN A 77 -7.47 -3.54 -16.79
CA GLN A 77 -8.91 -3.25 -16.86
C GLN A 77 -9.27 -1.78 -16.59
N GLY A 78 -8.37 -0.86 -16.94
CA GLY A 78 -8.64 0.57 -16.84
C GLY A 78 -8.65 1.14 -15.42
N PHE A 79 -8.53 0.33 -14.35
CA PHE A 79 -8.64 0.81 -12.97
C PHE A 79 -7.71 2.00 -12.69
N GLY A 80 -6.41 1.84 -12.94
CA GLY A 80 -5.44 2.91 -12.71
C GLY A 80 -5.69 4.14 -13.58
N GLN A 81 -6.24 3.96 -14.79
CA GLN A 81 -6.54 5.05 -15.70
C GLN A 81 -7.77 5.82 -15.22
N SER A 82 -8.82 5.13 -14.78
CA SER A 82 -9.99 5.74 -14.16
C SER A 82 -9.62 6.60 -12.95
N LEU A 83 -8.63 6.18 -12.15
CA LEU A 83 -8.12 7.00 -11.06
C LEU A 83 -7.35 8.23 -11.56
N ALA A 84 -6.53 8.07 -12.59
CA ALA A 84 -5.74 9.15 -13.17
C ALA A 84 -6.66 10.25 -13.73
N ASP A 85 -7.66 9.84 -14.51
CA ASP A 85 -8.64 10.73 -15.14
C ASP A 85 -9.51 11.42 -14.09
N HIS A 86 -10.08 10.67 -13.14
CA HIS A 86 -11.02 11.23 -12.16
C HIS A 86 -10.36 12.25 -11.22
N PHE A 87 -9.11 12.02 -10.81
CA PHE A 87 -8.41 12.89 -9.86
C PHE A 87 -7.48 13.90 -10.52
N ASP A 88 -7.29 13.84 -11.84
CA ASP A 88 -6.30 14.61 -12.58
C ASP A 88 -4.88 14.48 -11.98
N VAL A 89 -4.42 13.23 -11.85
CA VAL A 89 -3.12 12.89 -11.24
C VAL A 89 -2.38 11.81 -12.02
N SER A 90 -1.06 11.78 -11.88
CA SER A 90 -0.28 10.63 -12.35
C SER A 90 -0.51 9.42 -11.43
N VAL A 91 -0.83 8.27 -12.02
CA VAL A 91 -0.97 7.00 -11.32
C VAL A 91 0.15 6.07 -11.74
N ARG A 92 0.81 5.52 -10.73
CA ARG A 92 1.97 4.66 -10.87
C ARG A 92 1.60 3.27 -10.37
N ALA A 93 1.35 2.34 -11.28
CA ALA A 93 0.68 1.08 -11.00
C ALA A 93 1.24 -0.12 -11.79
N PHE A 94 1.04 -1.33 -11.24
CA PHE A 94 1.43 -2.57 -11.91
C PHE A 94 0.37 -3.11 -12.86
N TYR A 95 0.79 -3.55 -14.04
CA TYR A 95 -0.01 -4.38 -14.93
C TYR A 95 0.04 -5.88 -14.55
N ARG A 96 1.04 -6.31 -13.77
CA ARG A 96 1.28 -7.71 -13.39
C ARG A 96 1.35 -7.87 -11.87
N ARG A 97 1.70 -9.09 -11.40
CA ARG A 97 1.93 -9.39 -9.99
C ARG A 97 3.27 -8.80 -9.51
N SER A 98 3.30 -8.26 -8.29
CA SER A 98 4.46 -7.64 -7.63
C SER A 98 4.86 -8.43 -6.36
N PHE A 99 6.12 -8.28 -5.91
CA PHE A 99 6.58 -8.75 -4.59
C PHE A 99 6.86 -7.54 -3.68
N TYR A 100 5.85 -7.17 -2.90
CA TYR A 100 5.88 -6.01 -2.02
C TYR A 100 7.02 -6.03 -1.00
N GLU A 101 7.39 -7.20 -0.47
CA GLU A 101 8.46 -7.34 0.53
C GLU A 101 9.79 -6.72 0.07
N LEU A 102 10.09 -6.79 -1.22
CA LEU A 102 11.32 -6.26 -1.83
C LEU A 102 11.30 -4.73 -2.00
N CYS A 103 10.15 -4.11 -1.78
CA CYS A 103 9.93 -2.66 -1.91
C CYS A 103 9.97 -1.99 -0.53
N LEU A 104 9.73 -2.79 0.52
CA LEU A 104 9.70 -2.32 1.89
C LEU A 104 11.08 -2.24 2.51
N ARG A 105 11.93 -3.22 2.23
CA ARG A 105 13.19 -3.44 2.94
C ARG A 105 14.12 -4.34 2.14
N ASP A 106 15.40 -4.26 2.46
CA ASP A 106 16.36 -5.24 1.97
C ASP A 106 16.08 -6.61 2.63
N PRO A 107 16.09 -7.73 1.89
CA PRO A 107 15.98 -9.06 2.48
C PRO A 107 17.07 -9.35 3.55
N SER A 108 18.23 -8.70 3.49
CA SER A 108 19.26 -8.84 4.52
C SER A 108 18.88 -8.20 5.87
N ASP A 109 17.92 -7.27 5.90
CA ASP A 109 17.40 -6.64 7.13
C ASP A 109 16.34 -7.48 7.86
N SER A 110 15.90 -8.59 7.24
CA SER A 110 14.89 -9.53 7.74
C SER A 110 15.03 -9.86 9.22
N ASP A 111 16.16 -10.45 9.59
CA ASP A 111 16.35 -10.99 10.95
C ASP A 111 16.44 -9.89 12.00
N ARG A 112 16.96 -8.71 11.62
CA ARG A 112 17.07 -7.54 12.49
C ARG A 112 15.67 -6.98 12.80
N ILE A 113 14.87 -6.74 11.76
CA ILE A 113 13.49 -6.23 11.90
C ILE A 113 12.65 -7.22 12.70
N ALA A 114 12.77 -8.52 12.39
CA ALA A 114 12.09 -9.60 13.12
C ALA A 114 12.37 -9.56 14.62
N THR A 115 13.64 -9.36 14.97
CA THR A 115 14.11 -9.37 16.36
C THR A 115 13.57 -8.17 17.13
N ILE A 116 13.68 -6.96 16.55
CA ILE A 116 13.12 -5.74 17.16
C ILE A 116 11.62 -5.91 17.40
N LEU A 117 10.86 -6.35 16.39
CA LEU A 117 9.41 -6.54 16.54
C LEU A 117 9.04 -7.55 17.62
N ARG A 118 9.80 -8.64 17.73
CA ARG A 118 9.61 -9.65 18.77
C ARG A 118 9.86 -9.08 20.17
N GLU A 119 10.91 -8.30 20.35
CA GLU A 119 11.26 -7.66 21.63
C GLU A 119 10.20 -6.62 22.07
N HIS A 120 9.66 -5.86 21.11
CA HIS A 120 8.64 -4.85 21.41
C HIS A 120 7.23 -5.44 21.61
N ARG A 121 7.01 -6.72 21.28
CA ARG A 121 5.69 -7.37 21.35
C ARG A 121 5.07 -7.37 22.73
N GLU A 122 5.89 -7.53 23.77
CA GLU A 122 5.39 -7.67 25.14
C GLU A 122 5.04 -6.32 25.79
N THR A 123 5.57 -5.21 25.25
CA THR A 123 5.58 -3.91 25.94
C THR A 123 4.90 -2.78 25.17
N GLN A 124 4.65 -2.93 23.87
CA GLN A 124 4.17 -1.85 22.99
C GLN A 124 2.92 -2.24 22.18
N GLU A 125 2.10 -3.15 22.69
CA GLU A 125 0.85 -3.52 22.03
C GLU A 125 -0.09 -2.29 21.90
N GLY A 126 -0.58 -2.05 20.67
CA GLY A 126 -1.37 -0.87 20.32
C GLY A 126 -0.58 0.41 20.02
N GLN A 127 0.76 0.38 20.05
CA GLN A 127 1.60 1.55 19.78
C GLN A 127 2.42 1.36 18.51
N LYS A 128 2.78 2.49 17.88
CA LYS A 128 3.73 2.47 16.77
C LYS A 128 5.12 2.14 17.30
N ILE A 129 5.77 1.16 16.69
CA ILE A 129 7.12 0.70 17.02
C ILE A 129 8.09 1.34 16.02
N ASP A 130 9.06 2.08 16.52
CA ASP A 130 10.17 2.59 15.72
C ASP A 130 11.21 1.50 15.51
N ILE A 131 11.63 1.29 14.26
CA ILE A 131 12.62 0.28 13.88
C ILE A 131 13.75 1.00 13.14
N PRO A 132 14.78 1.50 13.85
CA PRO A 132 15.88 2.22 13.24
C PRO A 132 16.59 1.39 12.16
N PRO A 133 17.17 2.02 11.13
CA PRO A 133 17.23 3.47 10.95
C PRO A 133 15.95 4.08 10.38
N ASP A 134 15.11 3.29 9.69
CA ASP A 134 14.19 3.84 8.70
C ASP A 134 12.88 3.06 8.57
N HIS A 135 12.54 2.16 9.49
CA HIS A 135 11.25 1.47 9.49
C HIS A 135 10.39 1.86 10.69
N GLU A 136 9.09 1.68 10.51
CA GLU A 136 8.08 1.72 11.57
C GLU A 136 7.16 0.53 11.40
N ALA A 137 6.59 0.08 12.50
CA ALA A 137 5.55 -0.93 12.46
C ALA A 137 4.42 -0.61 13.42
N PHE A 138 3.25 -1.18 13.13
CA PHE A 138 2.11 -1.15 14.03
C PHE A 138 1.63 -2.57 14.31
N PRO A 139 1.35 -2.92 15.58
CA PRO A 139 0.68 -4.16 15.92
C PRO A 139 -0.64 -4.29 15.14
N HIS A 140 -0.76 -5.36 14.37
CA HIS A 140 -1.93 -5.70 13.57
C HIS A 140 -2.24 -7.20 13.74
N PRO A 141 -2.89 -7.60 14.85
CA PRO A 141 -3.25 -9.00 15.11
C PRO A 141 -3.95 -9.66 13.93
N GLY A 142 -3.60 -10.91 13.63
CA GLY A 142 -4.14 -11.68 12.50
C GLY A 142 -3.30 -11.57 11.22
N LEU A 143 -2.53 -10.48 11.04
CA LEU A 143 -1.76 -10.28 9.82
C LEU A 143 -0.67 -11.35 9.64
N GLY A 144 -0.80 -12.17 8.59
CA GLY A 144 0.18 -13.21 8.24
C GLY A 144 0.12 -14.48 9.11
N THR A 145 -0.91 -14.64 9.95
CA THR A 145 -1.06 -15.79 10.87
C THR A 145 -1.39 -17.10 10.13
N ASN A 146 -2.13 -17.03 9.02
CA ASN A 146 -2.60 -18.19 8.27
C ASN A 146 -1.73 -18.55 7.05
N ILE A 147 -0.58 -17.89 6.87
CA ILE A 147 0.30 -18.15 5.72
C ILE A 147 1.22 -19.35 6.05
N PRO A 148 1.19 -20.45 5.25
CA PRO A 148 1.98 -21.64 5.50
C PRO A 148 3.49 -21.34 5.47
N PHE A 149 4.25 -22.10 6.28
CA PHE A 149 5.68 -21.92 6.57
C PHE A 149 6.66 -21.91 5.38
N THR A 150 6.17 -22.09 4.15
CA THR A 150 6.97 -22.38 2.94
C THR A 150 7.08 -21.23 1.93
N ARG A 151 6.49 -20.06 2.20
CA ARG A 151 6.72 -18.82 1.41
C ARG A 151 7.22 -17.73 2.34
N GLY A 152 8.33 -17.06 1.98
CA GLY A 152 8.90 -15.89 2.68
C GLY A 152 8.72 -15.97 4.20
N ARG A 153 9.38 -16.96 4.82
CA ARG A 153 9.16 -17.37 6.22
C ARG A 153 9.03 -16.17 7.17
N ALA A 154 7.89 -16.07 7.86
CA ALA A 154 7.81 -15.91 9.33
C ALA A 154 8.86 -14.97 9.98
N GLU A 155 9.06 -13.83 9.35
CA GLU A 155 10.10 -12.81 9.57
C GLU A 155 9.96 -12.03 10.89
N GLY A 156 9.39 -12.62 11.95
CA GLY A 156 9.05 -11.88 13.19
C GLY A 156 8.08 -10.70 13.02
N THR A 157 7.66 -10.38 11.79
CA THR A 157 6.70 -9.33 11.41
C THR A 157 5.26 -9.83 11.42
N ARG A 158 5.02 -11.10 11.75
CA ARG A 158 3.65 -11.62 11.92
C ARG A 158 2.93 -10.81 12.98
N ASN A 159 1.70 -10.42 12.67
CA ASN A 159 0.89 -9.50 13.46
C ASN A 159 1.43 -8.06 13.49
N TYR A 160 2.23 -7.64 12.50
CA TYR A 160 2.69 -6.26 12.38
C TYR A 160 2.54 -5.74 10.96
N ALA A 161 1.87 -4.59 10.81
CA ALA A 161 1.95 -3.82 9.59
C ALA A 161 3.30 -3.07 9.59
N LEU A 162 4.17 -3.37 8.63
CA LEU A 162 5.49 -2.76 8.49
C LEU A 162 5.49 -1.75 7.34
N TRP A 163 6.10 -0.58 7.55
CA TRP A 163 6.40 0.38 6.50
C TRP A 163 7.73 1.08 6.75
N ARG A 164 8.28 1.73 5.72
CA ARG A 164 9.50 2.53 5.83
C ARG A 164 9.16 4.01 6.01
N LYS A 165 9.88 4.67 6.91
CA LYS A 165 9.87 6.12 7.14
C LYS A 165 10.25 6.82 5.84
N GLY A 166 9.37 7.67 5.34
CA GLY A 166 9.57 8.37 4.07
C GLY A 166 9.14 7.60 2.82
N GLY A 167 8.46 6.45 2.94
CA GLY A 167 7.93 5.68 1.82
C GLY A 167 8.70 4.38 1.58
N ALA A 168 8.73 3.86 0.36
CA ALA A 168 9.41 2.61 0.03
C ALA A 168 10.94 2.77 -0.14
N ILE A 169 11.74 1.69 -0.02
CA ILE A 169 13.21 1.73 -0.29
C ILE A 169 13.52 2.05 -1.75
N GLY A 170 12.58 1.70 -2.61
CA GLY A 170 12.71 1.76 -4.04
C GLY A 170 11.36 1.60 -4.68
N LEU A 171 11.35 1.79 -6.00
CA LEU A 171 10.18 1.45 -6.78
C LEU A 171 9.92 -0.04 -6.67
N PRO A 172 8.65 -0.44 -6.62
CA PRO A 172 8.36 -1.83 -6.43
C PRO A 172 8.80 -2.65 -7.64
N ILE A 173 9.31 -3.85 -7.38
CA ILE A 173 9.78 -4.75 -8.44
C ILE A 173 8.74 -5.84 -8.71
N THR A 174 8.57 -6.17 -9.99
CA THR A 174 7.86 -7.37 -10.41
C THR A 174 8.57 -8.59 -9.80
N GLY A 175 7.84 -9.68 -9.60
CA GLY A 175 8.48 -10.86 -9.02
C GLY A 175 9.67 -11.40 -9.82
N ASN A 176 10.54 -12.18 -9.18
CA ASN A 176 11.71 -12.88 -9.73
C ASN A 176 12.46 -12.20 -10.90
N THR A 177 12.66 -10.87 -10.87
CA THR A 177 13.55 -10.22 -11.83
C THR A 177 14.36 -9.12 -11.13
N PRO A 178 15.71 -9.15 -11.18
CA PRO A 178 16.55 -8.08 -10.67
C PRO A 178 16.86 -7.03 -11.76
N ALA A 179 16.87 -5.77 -11.30
CA ALA A 179 17.44 -4.55 -11.89
C ALA A 179 16.86 -4.03 -13.23
N GLU A 180 16.76 -2.70 -13.29
CA GLU A 180 16.12 -1.85 -14.30
C GLU A 180 14.60 -1.75 -14.19
N GLN A 181 14.05 -0.64 -14.68
CA GLN A 181 12.66 -0.22 -14.51
C GLN A 181 11.72 -1.41 -14.76
N PRO A 182 10.96 -1.88 -13.75
CA PRO A 182 10.35 -3.21 -13.82
C PRO A 182 9.33 -3.29 -14.96
N TRP A 183 9.55 -4.25 -15.86
CA TRP A 183 8.69 -4.47 -17.02
C TRP A 183 7.25 -4.74 -16.57
N GLY A 184 6.31 -3.90 -17.00
CA GLY A 184 4.89 -3.99 -16.60
C GLY A 184 4.44 -2.95 -15.57
N PHE A 185 5.28 -1.98 -15.22
CA PHE A 185 4.80 -0.73 -14.64
C PHE A 185 4.32 0.22 -15.73
N ILE A 186 3.20 0.91 -15.48
CA ILE A 186 2.66 1.89 -16.41
C ILE A 186 2.43 3.18 -15.60
N GLU A 187 3.04 4.27 -16.06
CA GLU A 187 2.63 5.60 -15.64
C GLU A 187 1.39 5.96 -16.45
N LEU A 188 0.27 6.07 -15.77
CA LEU A 188 -1.01 6.49 -16.32
C LEU A 188 -1.16 7.97 -15.99
N GLN A 189 -1.51 8.76 -16.99
CA GLN A 189 -1.74 10.19 -16.87
C GLN A 189 -3.19 10.46 -17.20
N SER A 190 -3.76 11.52 -16.62
CA SER A 190 -5.05 12.02 -17.08
C SER A 190 -4.97 12.28 -18.58
N GLN A 191 -6.03 11.93 -19.30
CA GLN A 191 -6.15 12.36 -20.68
C GLN A 191 -6.38 13.88 -20.68
N GLU A 192 -5.53 14.64 -21.37
CA GLU A 192 -5.82 16.05 -21.68
C GLU A 192 -7.06 16.07 -22.60
N GLU A 193 -8.15 16.68 -22.14
CA GLU A 193 -9.35 16.95 -22.96
C GLU A 193 -9.10 18.03 -24.03
#